data_AF-A0A3Q9IYK4-F1
#
_entry.id   AF-A0A3Q9IYK4-F1
#
_cell.length_a   1.000
_cell.length_b   1.000
_cell.length_c   1.000
_cell.angle_alpha   90.00
_cell.angle_beta   90.00
_cell.angle_gamma   90.00
#
_symmetry.space_group_name_H-M   'P 1'
#
loop_
_entity.id
_entity.type
_entity.pdbx_description
1 polymer ?
#
loop_
_entity_poly.entity_id
_entity_poly.type
_entity_poly.pdbx_seq_one_letter_code
_entity_poly.pdbx_strand_id
1 'polypeptide(L)'
;MEMWQSDNMSLDRPRNEGQDAAADAPWGQAARTRRWWEMGLVLAVTVGQSALYSVLTLVRRLLAPAPLGQQTTQLNPSQDTAALWDVLYRTLAVFFDLALVALVVYLLWEPGKSALRRIGLDFRRFGGDVGRGILLLAVIGIPGLGLYAVGRALGITVQVQASGLDSAWWTVPLLVLSALRAGLTEEVVFIGYLFDRLRRQGWGWWTIILSTAALRAAYHAYQGIGPIIGNFVMGVVFGWCYRRWGRVMPLVVAHTLIDIIAFVGYPLAVGLWPGLFGPVPMPTGTPTPTPSAG
;
A
#
# COMPACT_ATOMS: atom_id res chain seq x y z
N MET A 1 -62.59 16.53 -50.81
CA MET A 1 -61.11 16.64 -50.82
C MET A 1 -60.69 16.71 -49.37
N GLU A 2 -59.95 15.71 -48.92
CA GLU A 2 -59.75 15.34 -47.51
C GLU A 2 -59.10 16.41 -46.64
N MET A 3 -59.60 16.47 -45.41
CA MET A 3 -59.01 17.08 -44.23
C MET A 3 -58.56 15.93 -43.33
N TRP A 4 -57.26 15.81 -43.03
CA TRP A 4 -56.78 14.97 -41.93
C TRP A 4 -55.58 15.64 -41.25
N GLN A 5 -55.79 16.00 -39.99
CA GLN A 5 -54.79 16.48 -39.03
C GLN A 5 -53.86 15.33 -38.64
N SER A 6 -52.55 15.59 -38.60
CA SER A 6 -51.56 14.67 -38.04
C SER A 6 -51.25 15.06 -36.60
N ASP A 7 -51.76 14.26 -35.66
CA ASP A 7 -51.50 14.36 -34.23
C ASP A 7 -50.05 14.04 -33.88
N ASN A 8 -49.46 14.92 -33.09
CA ASN A 8 -48.12 14.84 -32.53
C ASN A 8 -48.17 14.00 -31.24
N MET A 9 -47.93 12.69 -31.33
CA MET A 9 -47.82 11.82 -30.15
C MET A 9 -46.38 11.80 -29.61
N SER A 10 -46.13 12.63 -28.60
CA SER A 10 -45.01 12.48 -27.68
C SER A 10 -45.24 11.26 -26.78
N LEU A 11 -44.53 10.16 -27.05
CA LEU A 11 -44.49 9.00 -26.16
C LEU A 11 -43.70 9.35 -24.89
N ASP A 12 -44.41 9.85 -23.89
CA ASP A 12 -43.92 9.98 -22.53
C ASP A 12 -43.74 8.56 -21.96
N ARG A 13 -42.49 8.07 -21.95
CA ARG A 13 -42.16 6.80 -21.29
C ARG A 13 -42.37 6.98 -19.79
N PRO A 14 -43.21 6.18 -19.11
CA PRO A 14 -43.35 6.28 -17.68
C PRO A 14 -41.98 6.05 -17.02
N ARG A 15 -41.53 7.01 -16.21
CA ARG A 15 -40.39 6.81 -15.31
C ARG A 15 -40.72 5.64 -14.41
N ASN A 16 -39.75 4.74 -14.26
CA ASN A 16 -39.92 3.49 -13.53
C ASN A 16 -39.85 3.74 -12.02
N GLU A 17 -40.84 4.46 -11.47
CA GLU A 17 -40.91 4.88 -10.05
C GLU A 17 -40.84 3.69 -9.07
N GLY A 18 -41.24 2.49 -9.51
CA GLY A 18 -41.18 1.26 -8.70
C GLY A 18 -39.77 0.70 -8.46
N GLN A 19 -38.79 1.01 -9.32
CA GLN A 19 -37.40 0.57 -9.12
C GLN A 19 -36.64 1.47 -8.14
N ASP A 20 -36.95 2.77 -8.12
CA ASP A 20 -36.36 3.73 -7.19
C ASP A 20 -36.94 3.54 -5.78
N ALA A 21 -38.24 3.27 -5.65
CA ALA A 21 -38.89 3.02 -4.36
C ALA A 21 -38.35 1.76 -3.63
N ALA A 22 -37.91 0.73 -4.37
CA ALA A 22 -37.34 -0.49 -3.80
C ALA A 22 -35.88 -0.31 -3.32
N ALA A 23 -35.12 0.60 -3.95
CA ALA A 23 -33.76 0.94 -3.53
C ALA A 23 -33.72 1.73 -2.21
N ASP A 24 -34.80 2.47 -1.92
CA ASP A 24 -34.94 3.33 -0.75
C ASP A 24 -35.65 2.68 0.45
N ALA A 25 -35.97 1.38 0.38
CA ALA A 25 -36.56 0.64 1.50
C ALA A 25 -35.68 0.78 2.78
N PRO A 26 -36.27 0.93 3.98
CA PRO A 26 -35.53 1.18 5.24
C PRO A 26 -34.40 0.16 5.49
N TRP A 27 -34.62 -1.09 5.08
CA TRP A 27 -33.67 -2.19 5.17
C TRP A 27 -32.45 -2.02 4.24
N GLY A 28 -32.63 -1.42 3.07
CA GLY A 28 -31.55 -1.12 2.12
C GLY A 28 -30.66 0.02 2.60
N GLN A 29 -31.25 1.07 3.19
CA GLN A 29 -30.53 2.19 3.77
C GLN A 29 -29.71 1.76 4.99
N ALA A 30 -30.31 1.00 5.92
CA ALA A 30 -29.61 0.47 7.09
C ALA A 30 -28.42 -0.43 6.70
N ALA A 31 -28.58 -1.28 5.68
CA ALA A 31 -27.50 -2.11 5.15
C ALA A 31 -26.37 -1.28 4.52
N ARG A 32 -26.69 -0.21 3.79
CA ARG A 32 -25.71 0.73 3.21
C ARG A 32 -24.91 1.44 4.31
N THR A 33 -25.58 1.95 5.34
CA THR A 33 -24.94 2.64 6.47
C THR A 33 -24.04 1.70 7.26
N ARG A 34 -24.50 0.48 7.55
CA ARG A 34 -23.69 -0.56 8.21
C ARG A 34 -22.40 -0.84 7.44
N ARG A 35 -22.44 -0.94 6.11
CA ARG A 35 -21.22 -1.18 5.30
C ARG A 35 -20.23 -0.02 5.37
N TRP A 36 -20.70 1.23 5.47
CA TRP A 36 -19.81 2.38 5.67
C TRP A 36 -19.12 2.32 7.03
N TRP A 37 -19.85 1.99 8.09
CA TRP A 37 -19.26 1.76 9.41
C TRP A 37 -18.27 0.59 9.42
N GLU A 38 -18.62 -0.53 8.77
CA GLU A 38 -17.73 -1.68 8.63
C GLU A 38 -16.42 -1.30 7.94
N MET A 39 -16.47 -0.61 6.80
CA MET A 39 -15.28 -0.12 6.11
C MET A 39 -14.49 0.87 6.97
N GLY A 40 -15.15 1.82 7.64
CA GLY A 40 -14.51 2.80 8.52
C GLY A 40 -13.79 2.15 9.69
N LEU A 41 -14.41 1.16 10.34
CA LEU A 41 -13.82 0.42 11.45
C LEU A 41 -12.65 -0.45 10.98
N VAL A 42 -12.81 -1.20 9.88
CA VAL A 42 -11.72 -1.98 9.29
C VAL A 42 -10.53 -1.08 8.97
N LEU A 43 -10.76 0.07 8.32
CA LEU A 43 -9.71 1.03 8.05
C LEU A 43 -9.07 1.54 9.35
N ALA A 44 -9.87 1.97 10.33
CA ALA A 44 -9.36 2.51 11.59
C ALA A 44 -8.44 1.53 12.34
N VAL A 45 -8.81 0.25 12.44
CA VAL A 45 -8.04 -0.77 13.19
C VAL A 45 -6.87 -1.37 12.40
N THR A 46 -6.80 -1.14 11.09
CA THR A 46 -5.70 -1.65 10.23
C THR A 46 -4.72 -0.54 9.86
N VAL A 47 -5.06 0.28 8.86
CA VAL A 47 -4.16 1.22 8.18
C VAL A 47 -4.51 2.70 8.41
N GLY A 48 -5.68 2.98 8.97
CA GLY A 48 -6.22 4.33 9.14
C GLY A 48 -5.45 5.13 10.18
N GLN A 49 -5.17 4.52 11.34
CA GLN A 49 -4.35 5.13 12.37
C GLN A 49 -2.96 5.50 11.81
N SER A 50 -2.31 4.55 11.16
CA SER A 50 -0.97 4.72 10.61
C SER A 50 -0.94 5.72 9.46
N ALA A 51 -1.99 5.82 8.64
CA ALA A 51 -2.08 6.87 7.62
C ALA A 51 -2.15 8.28 8.21
N LEU A 52 -2.94 8.48 9.27
CA LEU A 52 -3.03 9.78 9.93
C LEU A 52 -1.68 10.18 10.55
N TYR A 53 -1.04 9.28 11.31
CA TYR A 53 0.28 9.53 11.89
C TYR A 53 1.35 9.72 10.83
N SER A 54 1.23 9.07 9.68
CA SER A 54 2.21 9.19 8.59
C SER A 54 2.20 10.56 7.96
N VAL A 55 1.01 11.09 7.66
CA VAL A 55 0.85 12.46 7.16
C VAL A 55 1.32 13.47 8.21
N LEU A 56 0.93 13.30 9.47
CA LEU A 56 1.36 14.20 10.56
C LEU A 56 2.89 14.19 10.73
N THR A 57 3.51 13.01 10.62
CA THR A 57 4.97 12.86 10.67
C THR A 57 5.63 13.62 9.52
N LEU A 58 5.11 13.49 8.30
CA LEU A 58 5.63 14.25 7.16
C LEU A 58 5.53 15.77 7.37
N VAL A 59 4.37 16.26 7.83
CA VAL A 59 4.17 17.68 8.13
C VAL A 59 5.19 18.14 9.17
N ARG A 60 5.38 17.38 10.26
CA ARG A 60 6.38 17.70 11.28
C ARG A 60 7.80 17.76 10.70
N ARG A 61 8.15 16.85 9.78
CA ARG A 61 9.46 16.83 9.12
C ARG A 61 9.65 18.01 8.18
N LEU A 62 8.61 18.44 7.47
CA LEU A 62 8.61 19.62 6.60
C LEU A 62 8.75 20.94 7.38
N LEU A 63 8.24 20.99 8.61
CA LEU A 63 8.35 22.15 9.50
C LEU A 63 9.67 22.18 10.30
N ALA A 64 10.48 21.11 10.24
CA ALA A 64 11.74 21.05 10.96
C ALA A 64 12.82 21.89 10.26
N PRO A 65 13.80 22.46 11.01
CA PRO A 65 14.89 23.25 10.41
C PRO A 65 15.78 22.44 9.45
N ALA A 66 15.93 21.14 9.70
CA ALA A 66 16.73 20.26 8.87
C ALA A 66 15.98 19.92 7.56
N PRO A 67 16.59 20.10 6.36
CA PRO A 67 15.97 19.71 5.10
C PRO A 67 15.55 18.23 5.08
N LEU A 68 14.43 17.91 4.41
CA LEU A 68 13.93 16.53 4.29
C LEU A 68 15.00 15.54 3.79
N GLY A 69 15.86 15.96 2.86
CA GLY A 69 16.95 15.15 2.31
C GLY A 69 18.01 14.72 3.32
N GLN A 70 18.09 15.39 4.48
CA GLN A 70 19.04 15.12 5.56
C GLN A 70 18.41 14.36 6.74
N GLN A 71 17.11 14.09 6.69
CA GLN A 71 16.39 13.32 7.71
C GLN A 71 16.28 11.85 7.28
N THR A 72 16.15 10.94 8.24
CA THR A 72 16.10 9.49 7.94
C THR A 72 14.90 8.81 8.56
N THR A 73 14.50 7.68 7.96
CA THR A 73 13.46 6.80 8.47
C THR A 73 13.94 5.37 8.31
N GLN A 74 13.67 4.52 9.31
CA GLN A 74 13.94 3.10 9.20
C GLN A 74 12.68 2.36 8.74
N LEU A 75 12.86 1.47 7.78
CA LEU A 75 11.87 0.48 7.39
C LEU A 75 12.09 -0.74 8.28
N ASN A 76 11.09 -1.06 9.13
CA ASN A 76 11.13 -2.19 10.08
C ASN A 76 12.27 -2.12 11.13
N PRO A 77 12.27 -1.08 12.01
CA PRO A 77 13.28 -0.94 13.07
C PRO A 77 13.21 -2.09 14.08
N SER A 78 14.32 -2.32 14.79
CA SER A 78 14.33 -3.17 15.99
C SER A 78 13.40 -2.62 17.06
N GLN A 79 12.62 -3.49 17.68
CA GLN A 79 11.71 -3.15 18.77
C GLN A 79 12.38 -3.26 20.13
N ASP A 80 13.43 -4.08 20.25
CA ASP A 80 14.20 -4.22 21.49
C ASP A 80 15.69 -4.44 21.19
N THR A 81 16.54 -4.03 22.12
CA THR A 81 17.98 -4.30 22.08
C THR A 81 18.32 -5.76 22.41
N ALA A 82 17.49 -6.44 23.19
CA ALA A 82 17.65 -7.83 23.56
C ALA A 82 16.95 -8.74 22.53
N ALA A 83 17.74 -9.64 21.91
CA ALA A 83 17.33 -10.49 20.80
C ALA A 83 16.02 -11.26 21.04
N LEU A 84 15.85 -11.86 22.23
CA LEU A 84 14.64 -12.61 22.56
C LEU A 84 13.38 -11.74 22.47
N TRP A 85 13.44 -10.54 23.04
CA TRP A 85 12.32 -9.61 23.08
C TRP A 85 12.03 -9.01 21.70
N ASP A 86 13.06 -8.69 20.92
CA ASP A 86 12.90 -8.21 19.54
C ASP A 86 12.18 -9.24 18.66
N VAL A 87 12.65 -10.50 18.69
CA VAL A 87 12.03 -11.60 17.92
C VAL A 87 10.58 -11.81 18.36
N LEU A 88 10.31 -11.82 19.67
CA LEU A 88 8.97 -12.03 20.22
C LEU A 88 8.02 -10.91 19.77
N TYR A 89 8.40 -9.64 19.95
CA TYR A 89 7.55 -8.51 19.60
C TYR A 89 7.28 -8.42 18.10
N ARG A 90 8.30 -8.65 17.25
CA ARG A 90 8.09 -8.69 15.80
C ARG A 90 7.20 -9.85 15.36
N THR A 91 7.36 -11.03 15.96
CA THR A 91 6.52 -12.20 15.66
C THR A 91 5.07 -11.96 16.07
N LEU A 92 4.85 -11.39 17.26
CA LEU A 92 3.51 -11.03 17.73
C LEU A 92 2.87 -9.95 16.86
N ALA A 93 3.64 -8.93 16.45
CA ALA A 93 3.16 -7.89 15.53
C ALA A 93 2.69 -8.50 14.20
N VAL A 94 3.48 -9.41 13.61
CA VAL A 94 3.06 -10.16 12.42
C VAL A 94 1.77 -10.94 12.69
N PHE A 95 1.72 -11.69 13.78
CA PHE A 95 0.57 -12.54 14.10
C PHE A 95 -0.74 -11.72 14.20
N PHE A 96 -0.73 -10.60 14.93
CA PHE A 96 -1.92 -9.77 15.10
C PHE A 96 -2.34 -9.07 13.80
N ASP A 97 -1.39 -8.64 12.96
CA ASP A 97 -1.69 -8.10 11.64
C ASP A 97 -2.35 -9.16 10.73
N LEU A 98 -1.85 -10.39 10.75
CA LEU A 98 -2.46 -11.50 10.00
C LEU A 98 -3.82 -11.91 10.57
N ALA A 99 -4.05 -11.77 11.87
CA ALA A 99 -5.37 -11.95 12.47
C ALA A 99 -6.38 -10.90 11.96
N LEU A 100 -5.95 -9.64 11.75
CA LEU A 100 -6.78 -8.62 11.11
C LEU A 100 -7.06 -8.94 9.64
N VAL A 101 -6.08 -9.47 8.90
CA VAL A 101 -6.32 -9.98 7.54
C VAL A 101 -7.36 -11.09 7.54
N ALA A 102 -7.27 -12.04 8.47
CA ALA A 102 -8.24 -13.10 8.62
C ALA A 102 -9.64 -12.55 8.96
N LEU A 103 -9.74 -11.54 9.82
CA LEU A 103 -10.99 -10.85 10.14
C LEU A 103 -11.60 -10.21 8.88
N VAL A 104 -10.80 -9.53 8.06
CA VAL A 104 -11.26 -8.90 6.82
C VAL A 104 -11.75 -9.94 5.81
N VAL A 105 -11.05 -11.07 5.68
CA VAL A 105 -11.48 -12.21 4.87
C VAL A 105 -12.79 -12.79 5.43
N TYR A 106 -12.93 -12.91 6.75
CA TYR A 106 -14.16 -13.36 7.40
C TYR A 106 -15.34 -12.43 7.08
N LEU A 107 -15.15 -11.11 7.09
CA LEU A 107 -16.21 -10.16 6.70
C LEU A 107 -16.64 -10.32 5.23
N LEU A 108 -15.76 -10.79 4.35
CA LEU A 108 -16.09 -11.09 2.94
C LEU A 108 -16.85 -12.41 2.75
N TRP A 109 -16.97 -13.23 3.80
CA TRP A 109 -17.63 -14.53 3.75
C TRP A 109 -19.14 -14.38 3.54
N GLU A 110 -19.66 -15.04 2.50
CA GLU A 110 -21.09 -15.23 2.26
C GLU A 110 -21.46 -16.72 2.25
N PRO A 111 -22.68 -17.11 2.67
CA PRO A 111 -23.14 -18.48 2.56
C PRO A 111 -22.93 -19.04 1.14
N GLY A 112 -22.31 -20.22 1.04
CA GLY A 112 -22.05 -20.90 -0.24
C GLY A 112 -20.91 -20.33 -1.10
N LYS A 113 -20.22 -19.27 -0.67
CA LYS A 113 -19.10 -18.67 -1.42
C LYS A 113 -17.84 -18.57 -0.58
N SER A 114 -16.71 -19.03 -1.12
CA SER A 114 -15.40 -18.84 -0.49
C SER A 114 -14.94 -17.38 -0.60
N ALA A 115 -14.72 -16.73 0.54
CA ALA A 115 -14.20 -15.36 0.62
C ALA A 115 -12.84 -15.21 -0.08
N LEU A 116 -11.95 -16.18 0.10
CA LEU A 116 -10.63 -16.22 -0.55
C LEU A 116 -10.74 -16.29 -2.08
N ARG A 117 -11.61 -17.17 -2.59
CA ARG A 117 -11.82 -17.30 -4.05
C ARG A 117 -12.47 -16.06 -4.66
N ARG A 118 -13.28 -15.35 -3.89
CA ARG A 118 -13.97 -14.13 -4.33
C ARG A 118 -13.00 -12.99 -4.66
N ILE A 119 -11.96 -12.81 -3.85
CA ILE A 119 -10.90 -11.84 -4.12
C ILE A 119 -9.73 -12.46 -4.91
N GLY A 120 -9.85 -13.73 -5.30
CA GLY A 120 -8.81 -14.48 -6.01
C GLY A 120 -7.50 -14.62 -5.24
N LEU A 121 -7.59 -14.68 -3.91
CA LEU A 121 -6.50 -15.06 -3.00
C LEU A 121 -6.54 -16.59 -2.82
N ASP A 122 -6.16 -17.33 -3.85
CA ASP A 122 -6.17 -18.80 -3.85
C ASP A 122 -5.06 -19.38 -4.74
N PHE A 123 -4.76 -20.66 -4.55
CA PHE A 123 -3.66 -21.34 -5.24
C PHE A 123 -4.02 -21.96 -6.60
N ARG A 124 -5.24 -21.75 -7.12
CA ARG A 124 -5.71 -22.43 -8.36
C ARG A 124 -4.91 -22.05 -9.61
N ARG A 125 -4.25 -20.91 -9.59
CA ARG A 125 -3.43 -20.39 -10.70
C ARG A 125 -2.02 -20.01 -10.24
N PHE A 126 -1.48 -20.73 -9.25
CA PHE A 126 -0.24 -20.36 -8.57
C PHE A 126 0.90 -19.97 -9.51
N GLY A 127 1.26 -20.81 -10.49
CA GLY A 127 2.35 -20.49 -11.44
C GLY A 127 2.08 -19.23 -12.26
N GLY A 128 0.85 -19.04 -12.73
CA GLY A 128 0.46 -17.83 -13.47
C GLY A 128 0.39 -16.58 -12.58
N ASP A 129 0.02 -16.74 -11.31
CA ASP A 129 -0.03 -15.65 -10.34
C ASP A 129 1.38 -15.21 -9.93
N VAL A 130 2.30 -16.16 -9.73
CA VAL A 130 3.74 -15.88 -9.50
C VAL A 130 4.36 -15.19 -10.71
N GLY A 131 4.13 -15.70 -11.93
CA GLY A 131 4.67 -15.08 -13.14
C GLY A 131 4.18 -13.64 -13.35
N ARG A 132 2.89 -13.36 -13.10
CA ARG A 132 2.36 -11.99 -13.11
C ARG A 132 2.94 -11.13 -12.00
N GLY A 133 3.16 -11.70 -10.81
CA GLY A 133 3.80 -11.01 -9.70
C GLY A 133 5.22 -10.57 -10.03
N ILE A 134 6.02 -11.45 -10.64
CA ILE A 134 7.38 -11.16 -11.11
C ILE A 134 7.35 -10.09 -12.22
N LEU A 135 6.41 -10.17 -13.16
CA LEU A 135 6.26 -9.14 -14.18
C LEU A 135 5.95 -7.77 -13.57
N LEU A 136 5.03 -7.71 -12.61
CA LEU A 136 4.70 -6.47 -11.89
C LEU A 136 5.90 -5.93 -11.10
N LEU A 137 6.64 -6.80 -10.44
CA LEU A 137 7.90 -6.46 -9.78
C LEU A 137 8.86 -5.80 -10.77
N ALA A 138 9.05 -6.37 -11.97
CA ALA A 138 9.94 -5.79 -12.97
C ALA A 138 9.42 -4.42 -13.47
N VAL A 139 8.14 -4.32 -13.80
CA VAL A 139 7.50 -3.11 -14.34
C VAL A 139 7.51 -1.96 -13.33
N ILE A 140 7.41 -2.23 -12.03
CA ILE A 140 7.39 -1.21 -10.99
C ILE A 140 8.78 -0.98 -10.41
N GLY A 141 9.48 -2.07 -10.08
CA GLY A 141 10.77 -2.06 -9.41
C GLY A 141 11.91 -1.52 -10.28
N ILE A 142 11.99 -1.88 -11.56
CA ILE A 142 13.07 -1.41 -12.43
C ILE A 142 13.01 0.12 -12.63
N PRO A 143 11.87 0.72 -13.02
CA PRO A 143 11.76 2.18 -13.11
C PRO A 143 11.94 2.85 -11.75
N GLY A 144 11.43 2.24 -10.66
CA GLY A 144 11.61 2.75 -9.31
C GLY A 144 13.08 2.86 -8.89
N LEU A 145 13.87 1.82 -9.16
CA LEU A 145 15.32 1.83 -8.91
C LEU A 145 16.04 2.87 -9.79
N GLY A 146 15.65 2.99 -11.06
CA GLY A 146 16.19 4.01 -11.96
C GLY A 146 15.92 5.44 -11.46
N LEU A 147 14.69 5.74 -11.08
CA LEU A 147 14.30 7.04 -10.52
C LEU A 147 15.01 7.33 -9.20
N TYR A 148 15.16 6.32 -8.33
CA TYR A 148 15.92 6.46 -7.10
C TYR A 148 17.38 6.81 -7.38
N ALA A 149 18.05 6.08 -8.28
CA ALA A 149 19.45 6.33 -8.63
C ALA A 149 19.66 7.74 -9.22
N VAL A 150 18.80 8.16 -10.16
CA VAL A 150 18.83 9.51 -10.75
C VAL A 150 18.54 10.58 -9.69
N GLY A 151 17.53 10.37 -8.86
CA GLY A 151 17.16 11.30 -7.81
C GLY A 151 18.24 11.45 -6.72
N ARG A 152 19.02 10.40 -6.46
CA ARG A 152 20.22 10.43 -5.60
C ARG A 152 21.35 11.23 -6.27
N ALA A 153 21.61 10.99 -7.56
CA ALA A 153 22.62 11.73 -8.32
C ALA A 153 22.31 13.24 -8.40
N LEU A 154 21.02 13.62 -8.45
CA LEU A 154 20.55 15.00 -8.50
C LEU A 154 20.34 15.65 -7.11
N GLY A 155 20.55 14.92 -6.01
CA GLY A 155 20.39 15.44 -4.64
C GLY A 155 18.94 15.73 -4.20
N ILE A 156 17.94 15.26 -4.95
CA ILE A 156 16.51 15.50 -4.68
C ILE A 156 15.84 14.36 -3.90
N THR A 157 16.49 13.19 -3.79
CA THR A 157 15.94 11.99 -3.13
C THR A 157 16.62 11.71 -1.79
N VAL A 158 15.80 11.50 -0.75
CA VAL A 158 16.22 11.16 0.61
C VAL A 158 17.00 9.85 0.61
N GLN A 159 18.05 9.78 1.44
CA GLN A 159 18.75 8.52 1.68
C GLN A 159 17.85 7.58 2.49
N VAL A 160 17.54 6.42 1.93
CA VAL A 160 16.95 5.34 2.70
C VAL A 160 18.07 4.77 3.56
N GLN A 161 17.94 4.88 4.89
CA GLN A 161 18.84 4.16 5.76
C GLN A 161 18.44 2.69 5.70
N ALA A 162 19.40 1.84 5.33
CA ALA A 162 19.27 0.42 5.57
C ALA A 162 19.06 0.25 7.08
N SER A 163 17.94 -0.36 7.49
CA SER A 163 17.88 -0.98 8.81
C SER A 163 19.10 -1.90 8.89
N GLY A 164 19.87 -1.77 9.97
CA GLY A 164 21.02 -2.66 10.17
C GLY A 164 20.53 -4.08 10.00
N LEU A 165 21.06 -4.81 9.01
CA LEU A 165 20.97 -6.25 9.04
C LEU A 165 21.81 -6.66 10.23
N ASP A 166 21.19 -6.74 11.41
CA ASP A 166 21.82 -7.33 12.57
C ASP A 166 22.35 -8.69 12.11
N SER A 167 23.59 -8.99 12.46
CA SER A 167 24.31 -10.21 12.03
C SER A 167 23.66 -11.52 12.47
N ALA A 168 22.49 -11.43 13.11
CA ALA A 168 21.72 -12.57 13.55
C ALA A 168 20.98 -13.25 12.39
N TRP A 169 21.01 -14.57 12.40
CA TRP A 169 20.39 -15.40 11.36
C TRP A 169 18.86 -15.26 11.31
N TRP A 170 18.21 -14.82 12.40
CA TRP A 170 16.75 -14.63 12.47
C TRP A 170 16.26 -13.34 11.81
N THR A 171 17.14 -12.37 11.57
CA THR A 171 16.77 -11.08 10.99
C THR A 171 16.14 -11.26 9.61
N VAL A 172 16.80 -12.01 8.71
CA VAL A 172 16.31 -12.22 7.34
C VAL A 172 14.95 -12.95 7.32
N PRO A 173 14.75 -14.08 8.03
CA PRO A 173 13.42 -14.70 8.15
C PRO A 173 12.33 -13.76 8.65
N LEU A 174 12.60 -12.94 9.67
CA LEU A 174 11.63 -11.98 10.20
C LEU A 174 11.32 -10.85 9.21
N LEU A 175 12.29 -10.39 8.43
CA LEU A 175 12.08 -9.38 7.38
C LEU A 175 11.25 -9.95 6.22
N VAL A 176 11.52 -11.20 5.80
CA VAL A 176 10.70 -11.90 4.79
C VAL A 176 9.26 -12.08 5.28
N LEU A 177 9.09 -12.47 6.55
CA LEU A 177 7.77 -12.59 7.16
C LEU A 177 7.06 -11.23 7.24
N SER A 178 7.80 -10.17 7.56
CA SER A 178 7.28 -8.80 7.61
C SER A 178 6.85 -8.28 6.23
N ALA A 179 7.57 -8.65 5.17
CA ALA A 179 7.23 -8.35 3.78
C ALA A 179 5.97 -9.08 3.33
N LEU A 180 5.85 -10.37 3.67
CA LEU A 180 4.64 -11.14 3.39
C LEU A 180 3.43 -10.58 4.14
N ARG A 181 3.62 -10.23 5.42
CA ARG A 181 2.60 -9.55 6.24
C ARG A 181 2.15 -8.25 5.58
N ALA A 182 3.07 -7.38 5.17
CA ALA A 182 2.74 -6.12 4.49
C ALA A 182 1.95 -6.37 3.20
N GLY A 183 2.45 -7.24 2.32
CA GLY A 183 1.76 -7.61 1.08
C GLY A 183 0.37 -8.20 1.30
N LEU A 184 0.18 -9.04 2.31
CA LEU A 184 -1.15 -9.56 2.64
C LEU A 184 -2.06 -8.48 3.22
N THR A 185 -1.60 -7.73 4.22
CA THR A 185 -2.39 -6.68 4.87
C THR A 185 -2.86 -5.65 3.86
N GLU A 186 -1.94 -5.11 3.07
CA GLU A 186 -2.27 -4.03 2.14
C GLU A 186 -3.12 -4.52 0.97
N GLU A 187 -2.74 -5.62 0.31
CA GLU A 187 -3.47 -6.04 -0.88
C GLU A 187 -4.84 -6.65 -0.54
N VAL A 188 -4.98 -7.34 0.60
CA VAL A 188 -6.28 -7.88 1.02
C VAL A 188 -7.20 -6.76 1.50
N VAL A 189 -6.70 -5.79 2.28
CA VAL A 189 -7.53 -4.68 2.77
C VAL A 189 -7.87 -3.72 1.64
N PHE A 190 -6.86 -3.15 0.96
CA PHE A 190 -7.09 -2.11 -0.03
C PHE A 190 -7.70 -2.65 -1.32
N ILE A 191 -7.17 -3.74 -1.87
CA ILE A 191 -7.59 -4.21 -3.20
C ILE A 191 -8.68 -5.28 -3.10
N GLY A 192 -8.56 -6.24 -2.20
CA GLY A 192 -9.57 -7.29 -2.03
C GLY A 192 -10.87 -6.75 -1.43
N TYR A 193 -10.79 -6.23 -0.21
CA TYR A 193 -11.93 -5.86 0.61
C TYR A 193 -12.55 -4.52 0.23
N LEU A 194 -11.78 -3.43 0.18
CA LEU A 194 -12.36 -2.11 -0.11
C LEU A 194 -12.93 -2.04 -1.53
N PHE A 195 -12.30 -2.67 -2.54
CA PHE A 195 -12.88 -2.67 -3.88
C PHE A 195 -14.21 -3.41 -3.90
N ASP A 196 -14.29 -4.58 -3.24
CA ASP A 196 -15.54 -5.33 -3.12
C ASP A 196 -16.64 -4.48 -2.47
N ARG A 197 -16.35 -3.86 -1.33
CA ARG A 197 -17.31 -3.06 -0.59
C ARG A 197 -17.72 -1.79 -1.34
N LEU A 198 -16.77 -1.02 -1.87
CA LEU A 198 -17.07 0.21 -2.59
C LEU A 198 -17.81 -0.06 -3.91
N ARG A 199 -17.49 -1.15 -4.63
CA ARG A 199 -18.27 -1.58 -5.80
C ARG A 199 -19.72 -1.87 -5.45
N ARG A 200 -19.98 -2.49 -4.29
CA ARG A 200 -21.33 -2.74 -3.76
C ARG A 200 -22.07 -1.48 -3.29
N GLN A 201 -21.34 -0.42 -3.00
CA GLN A 201 -21.90 0.91 -2.75
C GLN A 201 -22.08 1.72 -4.05
N GLY A 202 -21.86 1.11 -5.22
CA GLY A 202 -22.09 1.74 -6.52
C GLY A 202 -20.91 2.55 -7.07
N TRP A 203 -19.76 2.58 -6.39
CA TRP A 203 -18.61 3.38 -6.85
C TRP A 203 -18.04 2.85 -8.16
N GLY A 204 -17.70 3.76 -9.08
CA GLY A 204 -17.02 3.42 -10.33
C GLY A 204 -15.60 2.91 -10.09
N TRP A 205 -15.09 2.07 -11.00
CA TRP A 205 -13.76 1.45 -10.86
C TRP A 205 -12.63 2.46 -10.67
N TRP A 206 -12.60 3.53 -11.48
CA TRP A 206 -11.53 4.53 -11.38
C TRP A 206 -11.61 5.34 -10.08
N THR A 207 -12.81 5.64 -9.59
CA THR A 207 -12.99 6.30 -8.29
C THR A 207 -12.40 5.45 -7.16
N ILE A 208 -12.65 4.14 -7.19
CA ILE A 208 -12.09 3.18 -6.22
C ILE A 208 -10.57 3.09 -6.35
N ILE A 209 -10.05 2.91 -7.57
CA ILE A 209 -8.61 2.78 -7.81
C ILE A 209 -7.88 4.02 -7.30
N LEU A 210 -8.33 5.22 -7.69
CA LEU A 210 -7.69 6.47 -7.30
C LEU A 210 -7.83 6.76 -5.79
N SER A 211 -8.98 6.49 -5.18
CA SER A 211 -9.17 6.74 -3.75
C SER A 211 -8.35 5.80 -2.87
N THR A 212 -8.30 4.51 -3.21
CA THR A 212 -7.47 3.53 -2.49
C THR A 212 -5.97 3.75 -2.73
N ALA A 213 -5.56 4.15 -3.94
CA ALA A 213 -4.18 4.54 -4.21
C ALA A 213 -3.77 5.79 -3.42
N ALA A 214 -4.64 6.79 -3.33
CA ALA A 214 -4.41 7.98 -2.50
C ALA A 214 -4.30 7.62 -1.00
N LEU A 215 -5.16 6.71 -0.52
CA LEU A 215 -5.11 6.24 0.86
C LEU A 215 -3.79 5.48 1.15
N ARG A 216 -3.33 4.64 0.22
CA ARG A 216 -2.00 4.00 0.31
C ARG A 216 -0.89 5.04 0.33
N ALA A 217 -0.93 6.03 -0.55
CA ALA A 217 0.06 7.10 -0.59
C ALA A 217 0.11 7.89 0.74
N ALA A 218 -1.04 8.19 1.34
CA ALA A 218 -1.13 8.83 2.66
C ALA A 218 -0.55 7.95 3.77
N TYR A 219 -0.82 6.64 3.73
CA TYR A 219 -0.23 5.65 4.62
C TYR A 219 1.31 5.60 4.56
N HIS A 220 1.93 5.90 3.42
CA HIS A 220 3.39 5.95 3.29
C HIS A 220 4.00 7.36 3.39
N ALA A 221 3.21 8.38 3.74
CA ALA A 221 3.67 9.77 3.71
C ALA A 221 4.89 10.05 4.59
N TYR A 222 5.03 9.35 5.72
CA TYR A 222 6.17 9.52 6.64
C TYR A 222 7.53 9.19 5.98
N GLN A 223 7.54 8.39 4.92
CA GLN A 223 8.76 7.99 4.23
C GLN A 223 9.29 9.10 3.29
N GLY A 224 8.49 10.14 3.03
CA GLY A 224 8.84 11.28 2.19
C GLY A 224 8.12 11.30 0.84
N ILE A 225 8.46 12.29 0.00
CA ILE A 225 7.73 12.58 -1.25
C ILE A 225 7.86 11.44 -2.28
N GLY A 226 9.06 10.88 -2.46
CA GLY A 226 9.29 9.78 -3.40
C GLY A 226 8.39 8.56 -3.11
N PRO A 227 8.37 8.03 -1.87
CA PRO A 227 7.48 6.95 -1.48
C PRO A 227 5.98 7.26 -1.63
N ILE A 228 5.51 8.49 -1.41
CA ILE A 228 4.11 8.87 -1.67
C ILE A 228 3.77 8.64 -3.13
N ILE A 229 4.59 9.19 -4.04
CA ILE A 229 4.38 9.08 -5.49
C ILE A 229 4.47 7.61 -5.92
N GLY A 230 5.50 6.90 -5.47
CA GLY A 230 5.70 5.48 -5.79
C GLY A 230 4.54 4.60 -5.37
N ASN A 231 4.04 4.78 -4.14
CA ASN A 231 2.90 4.02 -3.62
C ASN A 231 1.58 4.40 -4.27
N PHE A 232 1.38 5.67 -4.64
CA PHE A 232 0.22 6.08 -5.42
C PHE A 232 0.22 5.39 -6.80
N VAL A 233 1.34 5.45 -7.52
CA VAL A 233 1.48 4.82 -8.85
C VAL A 233 1.31 3.31 -8.76
N MET A 234 1.97 2.66 -7.78
CA MET A 234 1.80 1.23 -7.53
C MET A 234 0.33 0.88 -7.27
N GLY A 235 -0.36 1.63 -6.40
CA GLY A 235 -1.77 1.42 -6.09
C GLY A 235 -2.67 1.53 -7.33
N VAL A 236 -2.39 2.47 -8.23
CA VAL A 236 -3.10 2.59 -9.52
C VAL A 236 -2.87 1.36 -10.41
N VAL A 237 -1.61 0.93 -10.56
CA VAL A 237 -1.24 -0.25 -11.37
C VAL A 237 -1.90 -1.50 -10.81
N PHE A 238 -1.81 -1.73 -9.49
CA PHE A 238 -2.38 -2.88 -8.82
C PHE A 238 -3.91 -2.89 -8.89
N GLY A 239 -4.56 -1.74 -8.68
CA GLY A 239 -6.00 -1.59 -8.82
C GLY A 239 -6.48 -1.88 -10.26
N TRP A 240 -5.75 -1.42 -11.27
CA TRP A 240 -6.04 -1.75 -12.67
C TRP A 240 -5.83 -3.23 -12.98
N CYS A 241 -4.74 -3.82 -12.51
CA CYS A 241 -4.46 -5.25 -12.65
C CYS A 241 -5.53 -6.11 -11.97
N TYR A 242 -5.99 -5.73 -10.78
CA TYR A 242 -7.09 -6.41 -10.10
C TYR A 242 -8.39 -6.31 -10.89
N ARG A 243 -8.73 -5.13 -11.41
CA ARG A 243 -9.89 -4.96 -12.31
C ARG A 243 -9.79 -5.89 -13.53
N ARG A 244 -8.58 -6.10 -14.08
CA ARG A 244 -8.37 -6.91 -15.28
C ARG A 244 -8.33 -8.42 -15.01
N TRP A 245 -7.80 -8.85 -13.87
CA TRP A 245 -7.56 -10.25 -13.54
C TRP A 245 -8.56 -10.84 -12.54
N GLY A 246 -9.17 -10.00 -11.71
CA GLY A 246 -10.06 -10.40 -10.61
C GLY A 246 -9.35 -11.19 -9.52
N ARG A 247 -8.04 -10.97 -9.31
CA ARG A 247 -7.22 -11.76 -8.39
C ARG A 247 -6.22 -10.89 -7.63
N VAL A 248 -6.23 -11.02 -6.31
CA VAL A 248 -5.28 -10.37 -5.39
C VAL A 248 -3.96 -11.14 -5.31
N MET A 249 -3.94 -12.46 -5.52
CA MET A 249 -2.73 -13.28 -5.35
C MET A 249 -1.48 -12.79 -6.11
N PRO A 250 -1.55 -12.40 -7.40
CA PRO A 250 -0.39 -11.84 -8.11
C PRO A 250 0.16 -10.55 -7.48
N LEU A 251 -0.75 -9.73 -6.90
CA LEU A 251 -0.41 -8.45 -6.29
C LEU A 251 0.29 -8.67 -4.95
N VAL A 252 -0.21 -9.61 -4.14
CA VAL A 252 0.45 -10.04 -2.89
C VAL A 252 1.86 -10.54 -3.17
N VAL A 253 2.04 -11.37 -4.21
CA VAL A 253 3.37 -11.86 -4.61
C VAL A 253 4.27 -10.70 -5.03
N ALA A 254 3.80 -9.81 -5.92
CA ALA A 254 4.58 -8.65 -6.35
C ALA A 254 4.99 -7.76 -5.17
N HIS A 255 4.04 -7.41 -4.30
CA HIS A 255 4.28 -6.58 -3.12
C HIS A 255 5.30 -7.23 -2.19
N THR A 256 5.09 -8.50 -1.84
CA THR A 256 6.00 -9.25 -0.96
C THR A 256 7.43 -9.26 -1.52
N LEU A 257 7.60 -9.46 -2.83
CA LEU A 257 8.92 -9.45 -3.45
C LEU A 257 9.56 -8.07 -3.45
N ILE A 258 8.79 -7.00 -3.70
CA ILE A 258 9.26 -5.62 -3.62
C ILE A 258 9.76 -5.32 -2.21
N ASP A 259 9.00 -5.71 -1.19
CA ASP A 259 9.36 -5.51 0.22
C ASP A 259 10.56 -6.37 0.65
N ILE A 260 10.68 -7.61 0.17
CA ILE A 260 11.89 -8.42 0.41
C ILE A 260 13.13 -7.71 -0.17
N ILE A 261 13.02 -7.16 -1.38
CA ILE A 261 14.12 -6.40 -2.01
C ILE A 261 14.44 -5.14 -1.18
N ALA A 262 13.42 -4.43 -0.69
CA ALA A 262 13.62 -3.23 0.12
C ALA A 262 14.21 -3.56 1.51
N PHE A 263 13.74 -4.61 2.18
CA PHE A 263 14.11 -4.94 3.55
C PHE A 263 15.40 -5.74 3.64
N VAL A 264 15.69 -6.61 2.67
CA VAL A 264 16.86 -7.49 2.68
C VAL A 264 17.84 -7.10 1.58
N GLY A 265 17.35 -6.92 0.36
CA GLY A 265 18.19 -6.63 -0.81
C GLY A 265 18.94 -5.30 -0.70
N TYR A 266 18.28 -4.24 -0.27
CA TYR A 266 18.88 -2.92 -0.17
C TYR A 266 19.97 -2.85 0.93
N PRO A 267 19.74 -3.32 2.17
CA PRO A 267 20.82 -3.40 3.16
C PRO A 267 22.02 -4.26 2.71
N LEU A 268 21.78 -5.38 2.03
CA LEU A 268 22.86 -6.18 1.43
C LEU A 268 23.62 -5.39 0.35
N ALA A 269 22.91 -4.67 -0.52
CA ALA A 269 23.53 -3.85 -1.56
C ALA A 269 24.39 -2.71 -0.98
N VAL A 270 23.94 -2.09 0.12
CA VAL A 270 24.72 -1.09 0.86
C VAL A 270 25.99 -1.71 1.46
N GLY A 271 25.88 -2.91 2.06
CA GLY A 271 27.02 -3.60 2.63
C GLY A 271 28.07 -4.04 1.60
N LEU A 272 27.63 -4.47 0.41
CA LEU A 272 28.50 -4.96 -0.67
C LEU A 272 29.05 -3.85 -1.57
N TRP A 273 28.26 -2.79 -1.82
CA TRP A 273 28.62 -1.66 -2.70
C TRP A 273 28.33 -0.30 -2.05
N PRO A 274 29.01 0.04 -0.94
CA PRO A 274 28.73 1.27 -0.18
C PRO A 274 28.99 2.55 -0.98
N GLY A 275 29.91 2.55 -1.95
CA GLY A 275 30.16 3.71 -2.80
C GLY A 275 28.99 4.08 -3.75
N LEU A 276 28.11 3.11 -4.03
CA LEU A 276 26.95 3.31 -4.92
C LEU A 276 25.64 3.52 -4.15
N PHE A 277 25.47 2.80 -3.02
CA PHE A 277 24.22 2.80 -2.25
C PHE A 277 24.35 3.40 -0.85
N GLY A 278 25.56 3.62 -0.35
CA GLY A 278 25.82 4.20 0.95
C GLY A 278 25.72 5.74 0.98
N PRO A 279 25.94 6.36 2.16
CA PRO A 279 25.99 7.81 2.27
C PRO A 279 27.14 8.37 1.42
N VAL A 280 26.92 9.50 0.74
CA VAL A 280 28.02 10.25 0.13
C VAL A 280 28.94 10.68 1.28
N PRO A 281 30.25 10.41 1.24
CA PRO A 281 31.17 10.85 2.28
C PRO A 281 31.03 12.36 2.45
N MET A 282 30.80 12.82 3.68
CA MET A 282 30.89 14.26 3.93
C MET A 282 32.32 14.72 3.63
N PRO A 283 32.52 15.90 3.00
CA PRO A 283 33.84 16.47 2.88
C PRO A 283 34.46 16.51 4.27
N THR A 284 35.58 15.82 4.47
CA THR A 284 36.37 15.96 5.69
C THR A 284 36.69 17.44 5.84
N GLY A 285 36.14 18.07 6.88
CA GLY A 285 36.40 19.47 7.18
C GLY A 285 37.90 19.72 7.19
N THR A 286 38.33 20.79 6.53
CA THR A 286 39.71 21.25 6.55
C THR A 286 40.20 21.28 8.01
N PRO A 287 41.32 20.65 8.36
CA PRO A 287 41.81 20.67 9.74
C PRO A 287 41.97 22.13 10.18
N THR A 288 41.27 22.51 11.24
CA THR A 288 41.42 23.83 11.87
C THR A 288 42.90 23.99 12.24
N PRO A 289 43.60 25.03 11.74
CA PRO A 289 44.99 25.24 12.14
C PRO A 289 45.05 25.43 13.65
N THR A 290 45.89 24.64 14.30
CA THR A 290 46.18 24.76 15.73
C THR A 290 46.65 26.19 16.01
N PRO A 291 46.06 26.92 16.98
CA PRO A 291 46.57 28.23 17.34
C PRO A 291 48.01 28.06 17.86
N SER A 292 48.95 28.74 17.22
CA SER A 292 50.32 28.88 17.69
C SER A 292 50.28 29.55 19.07
N ALA A 293 50.74 28.83 20.10
CA ALA A 293 50.98 29.42 21.41
C ALA A 293 52.06 30.51 21.25
N GLY A 294 51.66 31.75 21.49
CA GLY A 294 52.55 32.90 21.67
C GLY A 294 52.64 33.26 23.14
#